data_AF-A0A6J2TNG4-F1
#
_entry.id   AF-A0A6J2TNG4-F1
#
_cell.length_a   1.000
_cell.length_b   1.000
_cell.length_c   1.000
_cell.angle_alpha   90.00
_cell.angle_beta   90.00
_cell.angle_gamma   90.00
#
_symmetry.space_group_name_H-M   'P 1'
#
loop_
_entity.id
_entity.type
_entity.pdbx_description
1 polymer ?
#
loop_
_entity_poly.entity_id
_entity_poly.type
_entity_poly.pdbx_seq_one_letter_code
_entity_poly.pdbx_strand_id
1 'polypeptide(L)'
;MLISLLDKLRKRRHFDEETLSAEGSQKRRPNIIGNDKMDDCTSPVECTDDYFLQLQNNSTEHSEHFNANERFVSILDQLDAQVEKFRKDALNLQETKDHLLMTLDLIKSNENLQNISDAEREEILCYIERVNNRLGTVELNVRTVRDNSQEDSLSQINALIDAMIKMEDPDIARQRCQLFLNACCSSSMDTHMDTLPDADMGPVDKKFESVLLGCTLDDQKNIKKRLKALMGYLHKQTNCRQ
;
A
#
# COMPACT_ATOMS: atom_id res chain seq x y z
N MET A 1 -7.95 22.82 -13.30
CA MET A 1 -7.15 21.60 -13.60
C MET A 1 -7.10 20.60 -12.45
N LEU A 2 -6.88 21.00 -11.20
CA LEU A 2 -6.76 20.08 -10.05
C LEU A 2 -8.03 19.26 -9.73
N ILE A 3 -9.22 19.83 -9.93
CA ILE A 3 -10.50 19.15 -9.70
C ILE A 3 -10.68 17.95 -10.64
N SER A 4 -10.25 18.08 -11.90
CA SER A 4 -10.33 17.00 -12.90
C SER A 4 -9.43 15.80 -12.56
N LEU A 5 -8.29 16.03 -11.89
CA LEU A 5 -7.38 14.97 -11.47
C LEU A 5 -7.94 14.21 -10.25
N LEU A 6 -8.52 14.92 -9.29
CA LEU A 6 -9.17 14.34 -8.12
C LEU A 6 -10.43 13.54 -8.51
N ASP A 7 -11.20 14.03 -9.48
CA ASP A 7 -12.36 13.30 -10.01
C ASP A 7 -11.96 12.02 -10.75
N LYS A 8 -10.84 12.02 -11.49
CA LYS A 8 -10.30 10.81 -12.14
C LYS A 8 -9.82 9.76 -11.13
N LEU A 9 -9.22 10.18 -10.01
CA LEU A 9 -8.80 9.27 -8.93
C LEU A 9 -10.00 8.77 -8.09
N ARG A 10 -11.06 9.56 -7.95
CA ARG A 10 -12.30 9.15 -7.27
C ARG A 10 -13.09 8.13 -8.08
N LYS A 11 -13.14 8.29 -9.41
CA LYS A 11 -13.91 7.41 -10.31
C LYS A 11 -13.32 6.01 -10.46
N ARG A 12 -11.99 5.85 -10.32
CA ARG A 12 -11.34 4.52 -10.31
C ARG A 12 -11.71 3.66 -9.10
N ARG A 13 -11.99 4.26 -7.94
CA ARG A 13 -12.37 3.49 -6.74
C ARG A 13 -13.79 2.91 -6.78
N HIS A 14 -14.67 3.44 -7.62
CA HIS A 14 -16.08 3.03 -7.66
C HIS A 14 -16.35 1.89 -8.67
N PHE A 15 -15.40 1.58 -9.57
CA PHE A 15 -15.61 0.55 -10.59
C PHE A 15 -15.28 -0.87 -10.09
N ASP A 16 -14.62 -1.01 -8.94
CA ASP A 16 -14.22 -2.31 -8.38
C ASP A 16 -15.29 -2.95 -7.47
N GLU A 17 -16.42 -2.27 -7.23
CA GLU A 17 -17.44 -2.71 -6.26
C GLU A 17 -18.69 -3.36 -6.93
N GLU A 18 -18.90 -3.17 -8.23
CA GLU A 18 -20.11 -3.68 -8.93
C GLU A 18 -19.96 -5.06 -9.60
N THR A 19 -18.78 -5.68 -9.61
CA THR A 19 -18.54 -6.93 -10.40
C THR A 19 -18.62 -8.24 -9.61
N LEU A 20 -19.00 -8.22 -8.32
CA LEU A 20 -19.08 -9.43 -7.48
C LEU A 20 -20.50 -9.70 -6.96
N SER A 21 -21.49 -9.85 -7.86
CA SER A 21 -22.78 -10.44 -7.51
C SER A 21 -23.54 -11.06 -8.70
N ALA A 22 -23.05 -12.20 -9.19
CA ALA A 22 -23.75 -13.18 -10.05
C ALA A 22 -22.72 -14.25 -10.43
N GLU A 23 -22.85 -15.58 -10.33
CA GLU A 23 -23.94 -16.54 -10.15
C GLU A 23 -23.27 -17.88 -9.75
N GLY A 24 -23.95 -18.71 -8.96
CA GLY A 24 -23.61 -20.13 -8.82
C GLY A 24 -24.41 -20.97 -9.82
N SER A 25 -23.79 -22.00 -10.41
CA SER A 25 -24.46 -23.26 -10.79
C SER A 25 -23.49 -24.34 -11.29
N GLN A 26 -23.75 -25.57 -10.84
CA GLN A 26 -23.00 -26.81 -11.10
C GLN A 26 -23.13 -27.29 -12.56
N LYS A 27 -22.06 -27.91 -13.11
CA LYS A 27 -22.19 -29.03 -14.06
C LYS A 27 -20.94 -29.92 -14.11
N ARG A 28 -21.17 -31.24 -14.05
CA ARG A 28 -20.17 -32.33 -14.07
C ARG A 28 -19.75 -32.70 -15.51
N ARG A 29 -18.44 -32.91 -15.71
CA ARG A 29 -17.69 -33.93 -16.52
C ARG A 29 -17.97 -34.04 -18.06
N PRO A 30 -17.02 -34.51 -18.92
CA PRO A 30 -16.13 -35.67 -18.69
C PRO A 30 -14.68 -35.66 -19.23
N ASN A 31 -13.96 -36.71 -18.81
CA ASN A 31 -12.64 -37.21 -19.24
C ASN A 31 -12.39 -37.13 -20.75
N ILE A 32 -11.18 -36.72 -21.13
CA ILE A 32 -10.51 -37.20 -22.35
C ILE A 32 -9.06 -37.56 -22.00
N ILE A 33 -8.72 -38.82 -22.31
CA ILE A 33 -7.38 -39.42 -22.27
C ILE A 33 -6.66 -38.98 -23.56
N GLY A 34 -5.42 -38.50 -23.41
CA GLY A 34 -4.51 -38.25 -24.52
C GLY A 34 -3.08 -38.24 -23.98
N ASN A 35 -2.42 -39.39 -24.11
CA ASN A 35 -0.97 -39.51 -23.91
C ASN A 35 -0.26 -38.71 -25.02
N ASP A 36 0.71 -37.87 -24.66
CA ASP A 36 1.96 -37.77 -25.43
C ASP A 36 3.10 -37.21 -24.57
N LYS A 37 4.26 -37.81 -24.79
CA LYS A 37 5.55 -37.68 -24.09
C LYS A 37 6.15 -36.28 -24.30
N MET A 38 6.56 -35.60 -23.23
CA MET A 38 7.93 -35.56 -22.69
C MET A 38 8.90 -34.77 -23.57
N ASP A 39 9.10 -33.49 -23.20
CA ASP A 39 10.37 -32.80 -23.40
C ASP A 39 10.68 -31.95 -22.15
N ASP A 40 11.94 -32.08 -21.77
CA ASP A 40 12.60 -31.73 -20.53
C ASP A 40 12.99 -30.25 -20.48
N CYS A 41 12.62 -29.57 -19.39
CA CYS A 41 13.30 -28.37 -18.91
C CYS A 41 13.23 -28.37 -17.38
N THR A 42 14.06 -29.24 -16.81
CA THR A 42 14.38 -29.26 -15.39
C THR A 42 15.12 -27.98 -14.99
N SER A 43 14.48 -27.12 -14.19
CA SER A 43 15.18 -26.22 -13.27
C SER A 43 14.59 -26.42 -11.86
N PRO A 44 15.39 -26.87 -10.88
CA PRO A 44 14.89 -27.06 -9.52
C PRO A 44 14.65 -25.70 -8.87
N VAL A 45 13.40 -25.42 -8.54
CA VAL A 45 13.11 -24.47 -7.47
C VAL A 45 13.44 -25.20 -6.17
N GLU A 46 14.63 -24.95 -5.62
CA GLU A 46 14.98 -25.36 -4.27
C GLU A 46 14.08 -24.59 -3.28
N CYS A 47 12.88 -25.12 -3.06
CA CYS A 47 12.09 -24.82 -1.87
C CYS A 47 12.68 -25.67 -0.76
N THR A 48 13.32 -25.02 0.19
CA THR A 48 14.07 -25.60 1.30
C THR A 48 13.24 -26.60 2.11
N ASP A 49 13.44 -27.89 1.85
CA ASP A 49 12.97 -29.03 2.65
C ASP A 49 13.66 -29.11 4.03
N ASP A 50 14.68 -28.29 4.28
CA ASP A 50 15.41 -28.22 5.54
C ASP A 50 14.56 -27.71 6.73
N TYR A 51 13.45 -27.01 6.47
CA TYR A 51 12.63 -26.41 7.53
C TYR A 51 11.82 -27.45 8.33
N PHE A 52 11.53 -28.62 7.74
CA PHE A 52 10.65 -29.61 8.37
C PHE A 52 11.41 -30.61 9.26
N LEU A 53 12.70 -30.83 9.01
CA LEU A 53 13.50 -31.88 9.69
C LEU A 53 13.98 -31.49 11.10
N GLN A 54 13.87 -30.21 11.50
CA GLN A 54 14.21 -29.76 12.86
C GLN A 54 13.06 -29.85 13.87
N LEU A 55 11.90 -30.37 13.45
CA LEU A 55 10.73 -30.54 14.31
C LEU A 55 10.72 -31.86 15.10
N GLN A 56 11.65 -32.79 14.84
CA GLN A 56 11.49 -34.18 15.29
C GLN A 56 12.46 -34.66 16.39
N ASN A 57 13.15 -33.78 17.10
CA ASN A 57 14.00 -34.18 18.23
C ASN A 57 13.79 -33.28 19.45
N ASN A 58 12.99 -33.75 20.41
CA ASN A 58 13.31 -33.85 21.85
C ASN A 58 12.03 -34.14 22.65
N SER A 59 12.05 -35.23 23.41
CA SER A 59 11.00 -35.68 24.33
C SER A 59 11.49 -35.54 25.78
N THR A 60 10.87 -34.69 26.59
CA THR A 60 10.94 -34.68 28.05
C THR A 60 9.71 -33.98 28.66
N GLU A 61 8.72 -34.79 29.03
CA GLU A 61 7.39 -34.36 29.45
C GLU A 61 7.38 -33.51 30.74
N HIS A 62 6.43 -32.56 30.78
CA HIS A 62 6.01 -31.65 31.88
C HIS A 62 6.66 -30.27 32.07
N SER A 63 7.69 -29.88 31.32
CA SER A 63 8.05 -28.45 31.09
C SER A 63 7.94 -28.03 29.61
N GLU A 64 7.45 -28.93 28.76
CA GLU A 64 7.46 -28.81 27.29
C GLU A 64 6.36 -27.94 26.71
N HIS A 65 5.25 -27.77 27.41
CA HIS A 65 4.11 -27.03 26.84
C HIS A 65 4.38 -25.53 26.70
N PHE A 66 5.18 -24.96 27.61
CA PHE A 66 5.61 -23.56 27.50
C PHE A 66 6.61 -23.37 26.34
N ASN A 67 7.53 -24.32 26.16
CA ASN A 67 8.54 -24.30 25.09
C ASN A 67 7.90 -24.51 23.70
N ALA A 68 6.94 -25.43 23.56
CA ALA A 68 6.25 -25.66 22.30
C ALA A 68 5.44 -24.43 21.88
N ASN A 69 4.71 -23.80 22.81
CA ASN A 69 3.98 -22.57 22.54
C ASN A 69 4.91 -21.43 22.12
N GLU A 70 6.05 -21.23 22.80
CA GLU A 70 7.06 -20.23 22.41
C GLU A 70 7.63 -20.51 21.00
N ARG A 71 7.87 -21.77 20.66
CA ARG A 71 8.30 -22.17 19.31
C ARG A 71 7.25 -21.85 18.26
N PHE A 72 5.98 -22.17 18.52
CA PHE A 72 4.89 -21.84 17.59
C PHE A 72 4.71 -20.32 17.44
N VAL A 73 4.76 -19.56 18.54
CA VAL A 73 4.71 -18.10 18.49
C VAL A 73 5.86 -17.55 17.66
N SER A 74 7.09 -18.02 17.86
CA SER A 74 8.25 -17.57 17.06
C SER A 74 8.10 -17.88 15.57
N ILE A 75 7.55 -19.05 15.22
CA ILE A 75 7.28 -19.41 13.82
C ILE A 75 6.19 -18.49 13.24
N LEU A 76 5.13 -18.20 13.99
CA LEU A 76 4.08 -17.29 13.58
C LEU A 76 4.61 -15.86 13.38
N ASP A 77 5.47 -15.37 14.26
CA ASP A 77 6.12 -14.07 14.12
C ASP A 77 7.01 -14.01 12.87
N GLN A 78 7.73 -15.11 12.56
CA GLN A 78 8.53 -15.21 11.33
C GLN A 78 7.66 -15.23 10.08
N LEU A 79 6.51 -15.91 10.11
CA LEU A 79 5.54 -15.91 9.01
C LEU A 79 4.91 -14.53 8.83
N ASP A 80 4.54 -13.86 9.92
CA ASP A 80 3.99 -12.50 9.89
C ASP A 80 4.99 -11.51 9.27
N ALA A 81 6.27 -11.60 9.67
CA ALA A 81 7.33 -10.80 9.07
C ALA A 81 7.51 -11.07 7.56
N GLN A 82 7.35 -12.33 7.12
CA GLN A 82 7.38 -12.68 5.69
C GLN A 82 6.16 -12.14 4.95
N VAL A 83 4.97 -12.16 5.55
CA VAL A 83 3.75 -11.56 5.00
C VAL A 83 3.91 -10.05 4.85
N GLU A 84 4.44 -9.37 5.85
CA GLU A 84 4.70 -7.92 5.78
C GLU A 84 5.71 -7.55 4.71
N LYS A 85 6.77 -8.35 4.55
CA LYS A 85 7.73 -8.20 3.44
C LYS A 85 7.03 -8.39 2.09
N PHE A 86 6.24 -9.46 1.93
CA PHE A 86 5.49 -9.74 0.71
C PHE A 86 4.52 -8.61 0.36
N ARG A 87 3.80 -8.07 1.35
CA ARG A 87 2.92 -6.90 1.18
C ARG A 87 3.68 -5.68 0.67
N LYS A 88 4.84 -5.38 1.27
CA LYS A 88 5.71 -4.27 0.84
C LYS A 88 6.20 -4.46 -0.60
N ASP A 89 6.63 -5.66 -0.95
CA ASP A 89 7.11 -5.97 -2.30
C ASP A 89 5.98 -5.84 -3.33
N ALA A 90 4.78 -6.30 -3.01
CA ALA A 90 3.59 -6.13 -3.85
C ALA A 90 3.19 -4.65 -4.03
N LEU A 91 3.30 -3.82 -2.98
CA LEU A 91 3.10 -2.36 -3.09
C LEU A 91 4.13 -1.71 -4.03
N ASN A 92 5.41 -2.09 -3.95
CA ASN A 92 6.45 -1.58 -4.85
C ASN A 92 6.18 -1.97 -6.32
N LEU A 93 5.70 -3.20 -6.55
CA LEU A 93 5.27 -3.64 -7.89
C LEU A 93 4.06 -2.84 -8.40
N GLN A 94 3.13 -2.50 -7.51
CA GLN A 94 1.99 -1.65 -7.84
C GLN A 94 2.43 -0.23 -8.24
N GLU A 95 3.35 0.39 -7.49
CA GLU A 95 3.95 1.68 -7.86
C GLU A 95 4.67 1.62 -9.21
N THR A 96 5.38 0.52 -9.49
CA THR A 96 6.04 0.29 -10.77
C THR A 96 5.03 0.19 -11.92
N LYS A 97 3.92 -0.52 -11.72
CA LYS A 97 2.81 -0.59 -12.70
C LYS A 97 2.23 0.80 -12.97
N ASP A 98 1.97 1.59 -11.93
CA ASP A 98 1.45 2.95 -12.06
C ASP A 98 2.43 3.87 -12.79
N HIS A 99 3.73 3.74 -12.53
CA HIS A 99 4.78 4.47 -13.24
C HIS A 99 4.83 4.14 -14.74
N LEU A 100 4.70 2.85 -15.10
CA LEU A 100 4.64 2.42 -16.50
C LEU A 100 3.40 2.96 -17.20
N LEU A 101 2.22 2.89 -16.57
CA LEU A 101 0.99 3.47 -17.10
C LEU A 101 1.14 4.98 -17.34
N MET A 102 1.71 5.71 -16.35
CA MET A 102 1.99 7.14 -16.49
C MET A 102 2.92 7.41 -17.67
N THR A 103 3.98 6.62 -17.84
CA THR A 103 4.93 6.77 -18.95
C THR A 103 4.25 6.56 -20.31
N LEU A 104 3.37 5.56 -20.44
CA LEU A 104 2.59 5.34 -21.66
C LEU A 104 1.68 6.55 -21.95
N ASP A 105 1.02 7.11 -20.94
CA ASP A 105 0.16 8.29 -21.09
C ASP A 105 0.95 9.55 -21.49
N LEU A 106 2.16 9.73 -20.96
CA LEU A 106 3.06 10.81 -21.35
C LEU A 106 3.50 10.71 -22.81
N ILE A 107 3.80 9.50 -23.27
CA ILE A 107 4.12 9.27 -24.69
C ILE A 107 2.91 9.61 -25.55
N LYS A 108 1.71 9.08 -25.23
CA LYS A 108 0.47 9.36 -25.97
C LYS A 108 0.14 10.86 -26.05
N SER A 109 0.44 11.60 -25.00
CA SER A 109 0.11 13.03 -24.88
C SER A 109 1.21 13.94 -25.46
N ASN A 110 2.29 13.37 -26.00
CA ASN A 110 3.41 14.14 -26.50
C ASN A 110 3.04 14.88 -27.79
N GLU A 111 3.23 16.20 -27.83
CA GLU A 111 2.89 17.04 -28.98
C GLU A 111 3.69 16.66 -30.25
N ASN A 112 4.87 16.05 -30.12
CA ASN A 112 5.64 15.60 -31.27
C ASN A 112 4.96 14.45 -32.03
N LEU A 113 4.07 13.68 -31.39
CA LEU A 113 3.23 12.69 -32.08
C LEU A 113 2.25 13.33 -33.06
N GLN A 114 1.93 14.62 -32.89
CA GLN A 114 1.08 15.35 -33.84
C GLN A 114 1.86 15.80 -35.08
N ASN A 115 3.20 15.83 -35.00
CA ASN A 115 4.07 16.35 -36.06
C ASN A 115 4.62 15.26 -37.00
N ILE A 116 4.34 13.98 -36.72
CA ILE A 116 4.71 12.84 -37.57
C ILE A 116 3.54 12.43 -38.49
N SER A 117 3.81 11.62 -39.51
CA SER A 117 2.76 11.22 -40.45
C SER A 117 1.65 10.41 -39.77
N ASP A 118 0.44 10.46 -40.33
CA ASP A 118 -0.70 9.73 -39.78
C ASP A 118 -0.45 8.22 -39.69
N ALA A 119 0.27 7.65 -40.68
CA ALA A 119 0.62 6.23 -40.70
C ALA A 119 1.60 5.84 -39.58
N GLU A 120 2.66 6.63 -39.38
CA GLU A 120 3.63 6.39 -38.29
C GLU A 120 2.98 6.59 -36.92
N ARG A 121 2.10 7.60 -36.80
CA ARG A 121 1.35 7.86 -35.56
C ARG A 121 0.47 6.67 -35.20
N GLU A 122 -0.25 6.11 -36.16
CA GLU A 122 -1.12 4.96 -35.94
C GLU A 122 -0.32 3.70 -35.55
N GLU A 123 0.85 3.47 -36.17
CA GLU A 123 1.75 2.39 -35.79
C GLU A 123 2.22 2.52 -34.33
N ILE A 124 2.61 3.74 -33.93
CA ILE A 124 3.02 4.02 -32.55
C ILE A 124 1.85 3.80 -31.57
N LEU A 125 0.65 4.27 -31.90
CA LEU A 125 -0.53 4.09 -31.05
C LEU A 125 -0.88 2.59 -30.89
N CYS A 126 -0.83 1.81 -31.97
CA CYS A 126 -0.97 0.35 -31.92
C CYS A 126 0.08 -0.29 -31.00
N TYR A 127 1.33 0.16 -31.08
CA TYR A 127 2.40 -0.34 -30.22
C TYR A 127 2.15 -0.04 -28.74
N ILE A 128 1.71 1.19 -28.44
CA ILE A 128 1.36 1.61 -27.09
C ILE A 128 0.19 0.78 -26.55
N GLU A 129 -0.86 0.56 -27.34
CA GLU A 129 -1.99 -0.28 -26.96
C GLU A 129 -1.55 -1.71 -26.62
N ARG A 130 -0.69 -2.31 -27.45
CA ARG A 130 -0.14 -3.64 -27.20
C ARG A 130 0.66 -3.71 -25.89
N VAL A 131 1.46 -2.70 -25.58
CA VAL A 131 2.19 -2.63 -24.30
C VAL A 131 1.22 -2.46 -23.13
N ASN A 132 0.21 -1.60 -23.29
CA ASN A 132 -0.82 -1.39 -22.28
C ASN A 132 -1.61 -2.67 -21.97
N ASN A 133 -1.98 -3.44 -23.00
CA ASN A 133 -2.69 -4.72 -22.84
C ASN A 133 -1.84 -5.75 -22.08
N ARG A 134 -0.53 -5.82 -22.37
CA ARG A 134 0.40 -6.68 -21.63
C ARG A 134 0.58 -6.24 -20.17
N LEU A 135 0.64 -4.92 -19.92
CA LEU A 135 0.70 -4.41 -18.56
C LEU A 135 -0.61 -4.66 -17.80
N GLY A 136 -1.74 -4.66 -18.52
CA GLY A 136 -3.07 -4.97 -17.99
C GLY A 136 -3.20 -6.39 -17.42
N THR A 137 -2.40 -7.36 -17.87
CA THR A 137 -2.43 -8.72 -17.33
C THR A 137 -1.78 -8.85 -15.94
N VAL A 138 -1.13 -7.80 -15.44
CA VAL A 138 -0.53 -7.78 -14.10
C VAL A 138 -1.55 -7.21 -13.12
N GLU A 139 -2.18 -8.07 -12.33
CA GLU A 139 -3.16 -7.69 -11.32
C GLU A 139 -2.55 -7.77 -9.91
N LEU A 140 -2.60 -6.67 -9.16
CA LEU A 140 -2.06 -6.55 -7.81
C LEU A 140 -3.14 -5.92 -6.93
N ASN A 141 -3.44 -6.55 -5.80
CA ASN A 141 -4.46 -6.08 -4.86
C ASN A 141 -3.95 -6.23 -3.43
N VAL A 142 -3.30 -5.17 -2.91
CA VAL A 142 -2.90 -5.08 -1.51
C VAL A 142 -3.90 -4.17 -0.80
N ARG A 143 -4.61 -4.72 0.19
CA ARG A 143 -5.59 -3.97 0.99
C ARG A 143 -5.15 -3.90 2.45
N THR A 144 -5.49 -2.79 3.09
CA THR A 144 -5.50 -2.68 4.55
C THR A 144 -6.87 -3.15 5.03
N VAL A 145 -6.90 -4.24 5.80
CA VAL A 145 -8.14 -4.74 6.40
C VAL A 145 -8.47 -3.87 7.60
N ARG A 146 -9.70 -3.40 7.68
CA ARG A 146 -10.18 -2.56 8.78
C ARG A 146 -11.50 -3.09 9.33
N ASP A 147 -11.70 -2.90 10.62
CA ASP A 147 -13.03 -2.98 11.23
C ASP A 147 -13.76 -1.62 11.16
N ASN A 148 -15.04 -1.61 11.55
CA ASN A 148 -15.86 -0.40 11.53
C ASN A 148 -15.29 0.72 12.41
N SER A 149 -14.69 0.39 13.56
CA SER A 149 -14.11 1.38 14.47
C SER A 149 -12.87 2.03 13.84
N GLN A 150 -12.05 1.25 13.15
CA GLN A 150 -10.85 1.73 12.46
C GLN A 150 -11.21 2.63 11.27
N GLU A 151 -12.26 2.28 10.51
CA GLU A 151 -12.78 3.14 9.44
C GLU A 151 -13.34 4.46 9.98
N ASP A 152 -14.08 4.42 11.09
CA ASP A 152 -14.60 5.62 11.76
C ASP A 152 -13.46 6.54 12.26
N SER A 153 -12.41 5.96 12.85
CA SER A 153 -11.21 6.69 13.25
C SER A 153 -10.49 7.31 12.06
N LEU A 154 -10.32 6.57 10.95
CA LEU A 154 -9.69 7.08 9.74
C LEU A 154 -10.49 8.23 9.12
N SER A 155 -11.82 8.11 9.09
CA SER A 155 -12.74 9.16 8.64
C SER A 155 -12.59 10.43 9.48
N GLN A 156 -12.52 10.29 10.81
CA GLN A 156 -12.30 11.40 11.73
C GLN A 156 -10.93 12.07 11.53
N ILE A 157 -9.86 11.30 11.33
CA ILE A 157 -8.54 11.85 10.99
C ILE A 157 -8.61 12.67 9.70
N ASN A 158 -9.24 12.13 8.66
CA ASN A 158 -9.38 12.83 7.39
C ASN A 158 -10.15 14.14 7.55
N ALA A 159 -11.22 14.16 8.34
CA ALA A 159 -11.97 15.38 8.65
C ALA A 159 -11.12 16.43 9.39
N LEU A 160 -10.27 16.01 10.33
CA LEU A 160 -9.34 16.92 11.05
C LEU A 160 -8.29 17.52 10.10
N ILE A 161 -7.73 16.71 9.20
CA ILE A 161 -6.77 17.17 8.19
C ILE A 161 -7.45 18.14 7.22
N ASP A 162 -8.66 17.81 6.74
CA ASP A 162 -9.39 18.66 5.80
C ASP A 162 -9.80 19.99 6.43
N ALA A 163 -10.16 20.01 7.72
CA ALA A 163 -10.43 21.24 8.46
C ALA A 163 -9.19 22.14 8.55
N MET A 164 -8.00 21.55 8.75
CA MET A 164 -6.73 22.27 8.75
C MET A 164 -6.39 22.84 7.36
N ILE A 165 -6.61 22.07 6.29
CA ILE A 165 -6.34 22.53 4.91
C ILE A 165 -7.26 23.70 4.52
N LYS A 166 -8.49 23.74 5.03
CA LYS A 166 -9.48 24.80 4.76
C LYS A 166 -9.26 26.08 5.57
N MET A 167 -8.26 26.12 6.46
CA MET A 167 -7.97 27.33 7.23
C MET A 167 -7.47 28.44 6.31
N GLU A 168 -8.01 29.66 6.46
CA GLU A 168 -7.62 30.82 5.67
C GLU A 168 -6.22 31.33 6.01
N ASP A 169 -5.81 31.13 7.27
CA ASP A 169 -4.50 31.52 7.78
C ASP A 169 -3.49 30.37 7.61
N PRO A 170 -2.47 30.53 6.74
CA PRO A 170 -1.49 29.49 6.48
C PRO A 170 -0.49 29.29 7.63
N ASP A 171 -0.28 30.28 8.50
CA ASP A 171 0.59 30.15 9.67
C ASP A 171 -0.09 29.29 10.74
N ILE A 172 -1.39 29.51 10.96
CA ILE A 172 -2.21 28.67 11.85
C ILE A 172 -2.31 27.24 11.29
N ALA A 173 -2.55 27.09 9.99
CA ALA A 173 -2.58 25.77 9.35
C ALA A 173 -1.24 25.03 9.51
N ARG A 174 -0.11 25.74 9.37
CA ARG A 174 1.23 25.17 9.57
C ARG A 174 1.43 24.73 11.01
N GLN A 175 1.11 25.60 11.98
CA GLN A 175 1.23 25.26 13.40
C GLN A 175 0.40 24.02 13.73
N ARG A 176 -0.84 23.95 13.24
CA ARG A 176 -1.70 22.79 13.46
C ARG A 176 -1.18 21.51 12.80
N CYS A 177 -0.62 21.62 11.59
CA CYS A 177 0.05 20.51 10.93
C CYS A 177 1.24 19.98 11.74
N GLN A 178 1.95 20.87 12.45
CA GLN A 178 3.06 20.48 13.32
C GLN A 178 2.55 19.72 14.55
N LEU A 179 1.47 20.17 15.18
CA LEU A 179 0.85 19.46 16.30
C LEU A 179 0.40 18.04 15.90
N PHE A 180 -0.15 17.88 14.70
CA PHE A 180 -0.53 16.57 14.15
C PHE A 180 0.69 15.69 13.85
N LEU A 181 1.78 16.27 13.32
CA LEU A 181 3.02 15.53 13.09
C LEU A 181 3.65 15.05 14.41
N ASN A 182 3.61 15.87 15.46
CA ASN A 182 4.11 15.49 16.78
C ASN A 182 3.28 14.32 17.35
N ALA A 183 1.96 14.31 17.16
CA ALA A 183 1.08 13.19 17.53
C ALA A 183 1.44 11.86 16.81
N CYS A 184 1.94 11.93 15.58
CA CYS A 184 2.38 10.76 14.83
C CYS A 184 3.75 10.22 15.30
N CYS A 185 4.46 10.96 16.15
CA CYS A 185 5.74 10.56 16.74
C CYS A 185 5.56 10.02 18.17
N SER A 186 4.54 10.47 18.90
CA SER A 186 4.19 9.92 20.22
C SER A 186 3.47 8.58 20.14
N SER A 187 2.72 8.30 19.06
CA SER A 187 2.28 6.96 18.73
C SER A 187 3.51 6.12 18.37
N SER A 188 3.82 5.08 19.14
CA SER A 188 5.00 4.19 19.12
C SER A 188 5.35 3.53 17.77
N MET A 189 5.55 4.30 16.71
CA MET A 189 5.87 3.85 15.35
C MET A 189 7.35 3.55 15.15
N ASP A 190 8.20 3.95 16.10
CA ASP A 190 9.65 3.84 16.00
C ASP A 190 10.20 3.13 17.27
N THR A 191 9.98 1.81 17.39
CA THR A 191 10.56 0.94 18.45
C THR A 191 12.06 0.68 18.24
N HIS A 192 12.81 1.72 17.86
CA HIS A 192 14.26 1.69 17.74
C HIS A 192 14.84 3.04 18.16
N MET A 193 14.59 3.46 19.40
CA MET A 193 15.44 4.44 20.09
C MET A 193 15.12 4.43 21.59
N ASP A 194 15.74 3.50 22.31
CA ASP A 194 15.88 3.52 23.78
C ASP A 194 16.99 4.52 24.20
N THR A 195 17.08 5.66 23.51
CA THR A 195 18.19 6.60 23.73
C THR A 195 17.85 8.02 23.27
N LEU A 196 16.78 8.62 23.79
CA LEU A 196 16.76 10.06 24.12
C LEU A 196 15.53 10.37 25.00
N PRO A 197 15.65 11.22 26.04
CA PRO A 197 14.52 11.53 26.91
C PRO A 197 13.43 12.27 26.11
N ASP A 198 12.17 12.10 26.53
CA ASP A 198 10.93 12.74 26.07
C ASP A 198 10.91 14.30 26.08
N ALA A 199 12.06 14.96 25.97
CA ALA A 199 12.26 16.35 26.34
C ALA A 199 12.28 17.36 25.16
N ASP A 200 12.06 16.94 23.90
CA ASP A 200 12.06 17.89 22.77
C ASP A 200 10.99 17.63 21.70
N MET A 201 9.92 16.91 22.06
CA MET A 201 8.71 16.89 21.22
C MET A 201 7.85 18.09 21.64
N GLY A 202 7.71 19.07 20.74
CA GLY A 202 6.82 20.21 20.95
C GLY A 202 5.36 19.79 21.23
N PRO A 203 4.44 20.73 21.49
CA PRO A 203 3.06 20.42 21.85
C PRO A 203 2.39 19.46 20.84
N VAL A 204 1.51 18.59 21.36
CA VAL A 204 0.77 17.56 20.60
C VAL A 204 -0.72 17.87 20.63
N ASP A 205 -1.44 17.62 19.54
CA ASP A 205 -2.91 17.63 19.53
C ASP A 205 -3.44 16.29 20.07
N LYS A 206 -3.83 16.28 21.34
CA LYS A 206 -4.33 15.07 22.04
C LYS A 206 -5.60 14.48 21.41
N LYS A 207 -6.44 15.31 20.79
CA LYS A 207 -7.63 14.82 20.09
C LYS A 207 -7.21 14.07 18.84
N PHE A 208 -6.31 14.63 18.06
CA PHE A 208 -5.76 13.97 16.88
C PHE A 208 -5.05 12.66 17.25
N GLU A 209 -4.19 12.70 18.26
CA GLU A 209 -3.47 11.51 18.78
C GLU A 209 -4.42 10.38 19.17
N SER A 210 -5.46 10.70 19.97
CA SER A 210 -6.42 9.70 20.41
C SER A 210 -7.17 9.04 19.24
N VAL A 211 -7.53 9.80 18.21
CA VAL A 211 -8.19 9.25 17.02
C VAL A 211 -7.20 8.45 16.17
N LEU A 212 -5.95 8.91 16.08
CA LEU A 212 -4.87 8.27 15.31
C LEU A 212 -4.57 6.87 15.84
N LEU A 213 -4.54 6.69 17.16
CA LEU A 213 -4.32 5.39 17.81
C LEU A 213 -5.44 4.38 17.50
N GLY A 214 -6.64 4.85 17.13
CA GLY A 214 -7.72 3.98 16.68
C GLY A 214 -7.59 3.51 15.21
N CYS A 215 -6.62 4.03 14.45
CA CYS A 215 -6.36 3.62 13.08
C CYS A 215 -5.39 2.42 13.03
N THR A 216 -5.34 1.70 11.90
CA THR A 216 -4.33 0.65 11.69
C THR A 216 -2.91 1.25 11.65
N LEU A 217 -1.88 0.43 11.91
CA LEU A 217 -0.48 0.89 11.82
C LEU A 217 -0.13 1.38 10.40
N ASP A 218 -0.69 0.75 9.37
CA ASP A 218 -0.56 1.16 7.96
C ASP A 218 -1.11 2.57 7.74
N ASP A 219 -2.31 2.85 8.26
CA ASP A 219 -2.92 4.17 8.16
C ASP A 219 -2.10 5.22 8.91
N GLN A 220 -1.65 4.93 10.12
CA GLN A 220 -0.83 5.86 10.90
C GLN A 220 0.45 6.26 10.14
N LYS A 221 1.13 5.29 9.51
CA LYS A 221 2.29 5.53 8.63
C LYS A 221 1.91 6.39 7.41
N ASN A 222 0.79 6.09 6.76
CA ASN A 222 0.33 6.83 5.58
C ASN A 222 -0.12 8.27 5.93
N ILE A 223 -0.78 8.46 7.06
CA ILE A 223 -1.16 9.77 7.61
C ILE A 223 0.09 10.60 7.91
N LYS A 224 1.10 10.02 8.59
CA LYS A 224 2.40 10.69 8.86
C LYS A 224 3.07 11.14 7.55
N LYS A 225 3.10 10.28 6.52
CA LYS A 225 3.61 10.65 5.18
C LYS A 225 2.82 11.79 4.55
N ARG A 226 1.49 11.74 4.58
CA ARG A 226 0.59 12.79 4.05
C ARG A 226 0.84 14.13 4.75
N LEU A 227 0.94 14.14 6.08
CA LEU A 227 1.21 15.35 6.86
C LEU A 227 2.60 15.94 6.56
N LYS A 228 3.64 15.11 6.40
CA LYS A 228 4.97 15.58 5.99
C LYS A 228 4.93 16.29 4.63
N ALA A 229 4.22 15.71 3.65
CA ALA A 229 4.04 16.34 2.36
C ALA A 229 3.30 17.68 2.49
N LEU A 230 2.15 17.70 3.18
CA LEU A 230 1.37 18.92 3.44
C LEU A 230 2.19 20.02 4.12
N MET A 231 2.99 19.65 5.12
CA MET A 231 3.89 20.58 5.80
C MET A 231 4.87 21.24 4.84
N GLY A 232 5.43 20.46 3.89
CA GLY A 232 6.29 20.99 2.83
C GLY A 232 5.58 21.98 1.91
N TYR A 233 4.29 21.76 1.60
CA TYR A 233 3.48 22.72 0.84
C TYR A 233 3.19 23.99 1.63
N LEU A 234 2.86 23.87 2.92
CA LEU A 234 2.54 25.03 3.78
C LEU A 234 3.76 25.95 3.96
N HIS A 235 4.96 25.39 4.13
CA HIS A 235 6.20 26.19 4.20
C HIS A 235 6.45 26.98 2.91
N LYS A 236 6.21 26.38 1.74
CA LYS A 236 6.37 27.08 0.46
C LYS A 236 5.38 28.23 0.31
N GLN A 237 4.13 28.03 0.70
CA GLN A 237 3.09 29.07 0.60
C GLN A 237 3.38 30.29 1.46
N THR A 238 3.99 30.10 2.62
CA THR A 238 4.29 31.20 3.55
C THR A 238 5.58 31.93 3.22
N ASN A 239 6.57 31.23 2.66
CA ASN A 239 7.81 31.84 2.21
C ASN A 239 7.62 32.68 0.93
N CYS A 240 6.61 32.40 0.10
CA CYS A 240 6.28 33.23 -1.06
C CYS A 240 5.51 34.53 -0.73
N ARG A 241 5.13 34.74 0.55
CA ARG A 241 4.43 35.95 1.01
C ARG A 241 5.35 36.99 1.68
N GLN A 242 6.64 36.69 1.83
CA GLN A 242 7.69 37.61 2.28
C GLN A 242 8.51 38.10 1.08
#